data_AF-A0A3C0N540-F1
#
_entry.id   AF-A0A3C0N540-F1
#
_cell.length_a   1.000
_cell.length_b   1.000
_cell.length_c   1.000
_cell.angle_alpha   90.00
_cell.angle_beta   90.00
_cell.angle_gamma   90.00
#
_symmetry.space_group_name_H-M   'P 1'
#
loop_
_entity.id
_entity.type
_entity.pdbx_description
1 polymer ?
#
loop_
_entity_poly.entity_id
_entity_poly.type
_entity_poly.pdbx_seq_one_letter_code
_entity_poly.pdbx_strand_id
1 'polypeptide(L)'
;MMNTEIFKGIASEIQIFQDIEQKESFLFLLGALSARVISLKKAAEVMEVEPEVFLKLLEIIGFEFSYLSQEDVVIERNWEFL
;
A
#
# COMPACT_ATOMS: atom_id res chain seq x y z
N MET A 1 21.62 18.48 -1.27
CA MET A 1 22.29 17.47 -2.11
C MET A 1 22.31 16.06 -1.48
N MET A 2 22.21 15.92 -0.15
CA MET A 2 22.26 14.60 0.54
C MET A 2 21.00 13.73 0.41
N ASN A 3 19.80 14.32 0.30
CA ASN A 3 18.55 13.55 0.19
C ASN A 3 18.42 12.82 -1.16
N THR A 4 18.83 13.43 -2.27
CA THR A 4 18.64 12.88 -3.63
C THR A 4 19.45 11.59 -3.86
N GLU A 5 20.63 11.47 -3.26
CA GLU A 5 21.49 10.27 -3.35
C GLU A 5 20.92 9.09 -2.53
N ILE A 6 20.36 9.36 -1.35
CA ILE A 6 19.71 8.35 -0.50
C ILE A 6 18.44 7.81 -1.18
N PHE A 7 17.62 8.69 -1.74
CA PHE A 7 16.43 8.29 -2.51
C PHE A 7 16.79 7.50 -3.77
N LYS A 8 17.89 7.82 -4.45
CA LYS A 8 18.40 7.02 -5.59
C LYS A 8 18.88 5.63 -5.15
N GLY A 9 19.55 5.51 -4.00
CA GLY A 9 19.96 4.22 -3.43
C GLY A 9 18.77 3.32 -3.12
N ILE A 10 17.77 3.85 -2.42
CA ILE A 10 16.53 3.13 -2.09
C ILE A 10 15.76 2.76 -3.38
N ALA A 11 15.63 3.68 -4.34
CA ALA A 11 14.98 3.41 -5.62
C ALA A 11 15.75 2.40 -6.51
N SER A 12 17.07 2.27 -6.35
CA SER A 12 17.88 1.29 -7.08
C SER A 12 17.81 -0.11 -6.48
N GLU A 13 17.55 -0.23 -5.17
CA GLU A 13 17.24 -1.51 -4.51
C GLU A 13 15.77 -1.92 -4.73
N ILE A 14 14.88 -0.94 -4.89
CA ILE A 14 13.45 -1.09 -5.22
C ILE A 14 13.30 -1.09 -6.76
N GLN A 15 13.87 -2.09 -7.44
CA GLN A 15 13.49 -2.42 -8.84
C GLN A 15 12.11 -3.10 -8.89
N ILE A 16 11.10 -2.57 -8.20
CA ILE A 16 9.79 -3.23 -8.12
C ILE A 16 9.02 -3.06 -9.45
N PHE A 17 9.24 -1.96 -10.16
CA PHE A 17 8.58 -1.67 -11.43
C PHE A 17 9.60 -1.40 -12.52
N GLN A 18 9.56 -2.21 -13.58
CA GLN A 18 10.54 -2.17 -14.67
C GLN A 18 10.17 -1.16 -15.75
N ASP A 19 8.89 -0.78 -15.84
CA ASP A 19 8.38 0.16 -16.84
C ASP A 19 7.51 1.27 -16.19
N ILE A 20 7.12 2.25 -17.03
CA ILE A 20 6.31 3.39 -16.60
C ILE A 20 4.84 3.02 -16.37
N GLU A 21 4.33 2.04 -17.09
CA GLU A 21 2.93 1.59 -17.05
C GLU A 21 2.63 0.90 -15.72
N GLN A 22 3.56 0.10 -15.22
CA GLN A 22 3.52 -0.51 -13.89
C GLN A 22 3.51 0.55 -12.78
N LYS A 23 4.28 1.63 -12.95
CA LYS A 23 4.30 2.73 -11.98
C LYS A 23 2.97 3.50 -11.97
N GLU A 24 2.42 3.79 -13.14
CA GLU A 24 1.12 4.46 -13.27
C GLU A 24 0.00 3.59 -12.69
N SER A 25 0.00 2.29 -12.99
CA SER A 25 -0.95 1.33 -12.46
C SER A 25 -0.86 1.24 -10.94
N PHE A 26 0.35 1.18 -10.39
CA PHE A 26 0.55 1.16 -8.95
C PHE A 26 0.04 2.44 -8.28
N LEU A 27 0.34 3.62 -8.82
CA LEU A 27 -0.18 4.90 -8.29
C LEU A 27 -1.71 4.97 -8.34
N PHE A 28 -2.31 4.48 -9.42
CA PHE A 28 -3.76 4.39 -9.55
C PHE A 28 -4.37 3.49 -8.46
N LEU A 29 -3.76 2.34 -8.20
CA LEU A 29 -4.18 1.43 -7.14
C LEU A 29 -4.06 2.04 -5.75
N LEU A 30 -2.98 2.78 -5.45
CA LEU A 30 -2.84 3.50 -4.18
C LEU A 30 -3.95 4.54 -4.00
N GLY A 31 -4.27 5.29 -5.06
CA GLY A 31 -5.38 6.24 -5.05
C GLY A 31 -6.73 5.55 -4.79
N ALA A 32 -7.00 4.46 -5.50
CA ALA A 32 -8.24 3.69 -5.36
C ALA A 32 -8.38 3.03 -3.97
N LEU A 33 -7.27 2.56 -3.37
CA LEU A 33 -7.22 2.02 -2.01
C LEU A 33 -7.47 3.11 -0.97
N SER A 34 -6.81 4.27 -1.09
CA SER A 34 -7.00 5.41 -0.19
C SER A 34 -8.45 5.91 -0.21
N ALA A 35 -9.07 5.92 -1.40
CA ALA A 35 -10.48 6.24 -1.59
C ALA A 35 -11.43 5.10 -1.16
N ARG A 36 -10.91 3.95 -0.70
CA ARG A 36 -11.66 2.74 -0.34
C ARG A 36 -12.60 2.23 -1.44
N VAL A 37 -12.25 2.51 -2.71
CA VAL A 37 -13.01 2.05 -3.88
C VAL A 37 -12.73 0.58 -4.18
N ILE A 38 -11.51 0.12 -3.86
CA ILE A 38 -11.08 -1.27 -4.00
C ILE A 38 -10.53 -1.79 -2.68
N SER A 39 -10.58 -3.10 -2.50
CA SER A 39 -9.94 -3.79 -1.37
C SER A 39 -8.47 -4.08 -1.67
N LEU A 40 -7.69 -4.34 -0.62
CA LEU A 40 -6.30 -4.81 -0.77
C LEU A 40 -6.22 -6.05 -1.67
N LYS A 41 -7.14 -7.01 -1.49
CA LYS A 41 -7.21 -8.23 -2.31
C LYS A 41 -7.36 -7.90 -3.79
N LYS A 42 -8.21 -6.93 -4.14
CA LYS A 42 -8.41 -6.54 -5.54
C LYS A 42 -7.19 -5.82 -6.11
N ALA A 43 -6.52 -4.99 -5.33
CA ALA A 43 -5.27 -4.35 -5.75
C ALA A 43 -4.16 -5.39 -5.98
N ALA A 44 -4.03 -6.38 -5.11
CA ALA A 44 -3.08 -7.48 -5.26
C ALA A 44 -3.36 -8.33 -6.51
N GLU A 45 -4.64 -8.65 -6.76
CA GLU A 45 -5.08 -9.35 -7.98
C GLU A 45 -4.67 -8.58 -9.26
N VAL A 46 -4.87 -7.25 -9.28
CA VAL A 46 -4.50 -6.41 -10.43
C VAL A 46 -2.98 -6.35 -10.64
N MET A 47 -2.21 -6.44 -9.55
CA MET A 47 -0.75 -6.48 -9.57
C MET A 47 -0.19 -7.89 -9.78
N GLU A 48 -1.05 -8.89 -9.93
CA GLU A 48 -0.67 -10.31 -10.10
C GLU A 48 0.24 -10.84 -8.98
N VAL A 49 -0.02 -10.40 -7.74
CA VAL A 49 0.70 -10.86 -6.54
C VAL A 49 -0.26 -11.35 -5.48
N GLU A 50 0.24 -12.15 -4.53
CA GLU A 50 -0.53 -12.54 -3.36
C GLU A 50 -0.83 -11.31 -2.47
N PRO A 51 -2.01 -11.25 -1.80
CA PRO A 51 -2.38 -10.14 -0.94
C PRO A 51 -1.35 -9.78 0.14
N GLU A 52 -0.70 -10.79 0.73
CA GLU A 52 0.33 -10.60 1.76
C GLU A 52 1.61 -9.98 1.18
N VAL A 53 1.93 -10.29 -0.08
CA VAL A 53 3.06 -9.70 -0.80
C VAL A 53 2.76 -8.23 -1.10
N PHE A 54 1.54 -7.93 -1.55
CA PHE A 54 1.11 -6.56 -1.78
C PHE A 54 1.07 -5.74 -0.49
N LEU A 55 0.62 -6.32 0.63
CA LEU A 55 0.64 -5.64 1.93
C LEU A 55 2.06 -5.26 2.35
N LYS A 56 3.01 -6.19 2.24
CA LYS A 56 4.44 -5.93 2.53
C LYS A 56 5.01 -4.86 1.62
N LEU A 57 4.59 -4.82 0.36
CA LEU A 57 4.98 -3.76 -0.57
C LEU A 57 4.52 -2.39 -0.06
N LEU A 58 3.26 -2.27 0.38
CA LEU A 58 2.73 -1.04 0.97
C LEU A 58 3.53 -0.63 2.22
N GLU A 59 3.87 -1.58 3.09
CA GLU A 59 4.69 -1.33 4.28
C GLU A 59 6.10 -0.80 3.93
N ILE A 60 6.77 -1.42 2.95
CA ILE A 60 8.11 -1.01 2.51
C ILE A 60 8.12 0.43 1.97
N ILE A 61 7.06 0.85 1.28
CA ILE A 61 6.94 2.21 0.75
C ILE A 61 6.35 3.21 1.76
N GLY A 62 6.01 2.76 2.98
CA GLY A 62 5.41 3.60 4.02
C GLY A 62 3.95 3.99 3.76
N PHE A 63 3.22 3.21 2.97
CA PHE A 63 1.78 3.39 2.78
C PHE A 63 1.02 2.62 3.86
N GLU A 64 0.49 3.36 4.84
CA GLU A 64 -0.33 2.78 5.91
C GLU A 64 -1.69 2.34 5.37
N PHE A 65 -1.93 1.02 5.32
CA PHE A 65 -3.23 0.45 4.97
C PHE A 65 -3.90 -0.15 6.21
N SER A 66 -5.15 0.24 6.46
CA SER A 66 -5.99 -0.35 7.50
C SER A 66 -7.18 -1.06 6.87
N TYR A 67 -7.41 -2.31 7.29
CA TYR A 67 -8.63 -3.05 6.96
C TYR A 67 -9.85 -2.51 7.69
N LEU A 68 -9.64 -1.84 8.83
CA LEU A 68 -10.69 -1.28 9.65
C LEU A 68 -11.03 0.14 9.19
N SER A 69 -12.33 0.40 9.08
CA SER A 69 -12.84 1.76 9.01
C SER A 69 -12.58 2.52 10.32
N GLN A 70 -12.72 3.84 10.32
CA GLN A 70 -12.56 4.57 11.59
C GLN A 70 -13.66 4.18 12.58
N GLU A 71 -14.85 3.91 12.06
CA GLU A 71 -16.00 3.40 12.79
C GLU A 71 -15.67 2.05 13.43
N ASP A 72 -15.09 1.12 12.67
CA ASP A 72 -14.67 -0.19 13.19
C ASP A 72 -13.59 -0.02 14.29
N VAL A 73 -12.62 0.88 14.09
CA VAL A 73 -11.59 1.18 15.11
C VAL A 73 -12.21 1.73 16.39
N VAL A 74 -13.24 2.57 16.28
CA VAL A 74 -13.95 3.12 17.45
C VAL A 74 -14.71 2.01 18.18
N ILE A 75 -15.37 1.10 17.46
CA ILE A 75 -16.05 -0.05 18.04
C ILE A 75 -15.06 -0.95 18.78
N GLU A 76 -13.95 -1.33 18.12
CA GLU A 76 -12.90 -2.18 18.70
C GLU A 76 -12.27 -1.55 19.94
N ARG A 77 -12.01 -0.24 19.94
CA ARG A 77 -11.45 0.47 21.10
C ARG A 77 -12.40 0.54 22.29
N ASN A 78 -13.69 0.62 22.03
CA ASN A 78 -14.73 0.73 23.05
C ASN A 78 -15.35 -0.62 23.40
N TRP A 79 -14.75 -1.72 22.95
CA TRP A 79 -15.19 -3.07 23.28
C TRP A 79 -14.88 -3.35 24.75
N GLU A 80 -15.78 -2.94 25.64
CA GLU A 80 -15.77 -3.37 27.04
C GLU A 80 -16.34 -4.79 27.11
N PHE A 81 -15.57 -5.73 27.67
CA PHE A 81 -16.01 -7.11 27.89
C PHE A 81 -17.33 -7.12 28.68
N LEU A 82 -18.35 -7.80 28.14
CA LEU A 82 -19.56 -8.21 28.87
C LEU A 82 -19.21 -9.24 29.97
#